data_AF-A0A7S2HQS0-F1
#
_entry.id   AF-A0A7S2HQS0-F1
#
_cell.length_a   1.000
_cell.length_b   1.000
_cell.length_c   1.000
_cell.angle_alpha   90.00
_cell.angle_beta   90.00
_cell.angle_gamma   90.00
#
_symmetry.space_group_name_H-M   'P 1'
#
loop_
_entity.id
_entity.type
_entity.pdbx_description
1 polymer ?
#
loop_
_entity_poly.entity_id
_entity_poly.type
_entity_poly.pdbx_seq_one_letter_code
_entity_poly.pdbx_strand_id
1 'polypeptide(L)'
;SWWLCHDHLSAWWEKEAQAYIASRGFKDRQLRAWGSVNKGTRYYHSLVGNRPEMCPLDAHLFADLKNAVLKHVVMTCGLDLDNEKRFKMGTPRELSDTLRRTWTVKPTPDRIAEDILRIPSTVDKIIEHGGGIVPDEAGCTGTPKILTESHYFSRPVHVH
;
A
#
# COMPACT_ATOMS: atom_id res chain seq x y z
N SER A 1 17.96 0.64 -9.85
CA SER A 1 16.77 1.40 -10.27
C SER A 1 15.58 0.98 -9.43
N TRP A 2 14.69 1.90 -9.04
CA TRP A 2 13.52 1.62 -8.20
C TRP A 2 12.21 1.91 -8.95
N TRP A 3 11.17 1.13 -8.64
CA TRP A 3 9.83 1.20 -9.23
C TRP A 3 8.79 1.45 -8.12
N LEU A 4 7.76 2.23 -8.42
CA LEU A 4 6.55 2.39 -7.62
C LEU A 4 5.65 1.18 -7.85
N CYS A 5 5.46 0.39 -6.79
CA CYS A 5 4.40 -0.59 -6.69
C CYS A 5 3.27 0.02 -5.84
N HIS A 6 2.05 -0.02 -6.34
CA HIS A 6 0.88 0.48 -5.64
C HIS A 6 -0.33 -0.38 -6.02
N ASP A 7 -1.30 -0.51 -5.13
CA ASP A 7 -2.52 -1.25 -5.43
C ASP A 7 -3.36 -0.56 -6.51
N HIS A 8 -4.15 -1.34 -7.23
CA HIS A 8 -4.95 -0.85 -8.36
C HIS A 8 -6.24 -0.16 -7.87
N LEU A 9 -6.10 1.08 -7.38
CA LEU A 9 -7.22 1.95 -7.04
C LEU A 9 -7.63 2.81 -8.23
N SER A 10 -8.93 3.00 -8.44
CA SER A 10 -9.45 3.92 -9.47
C SER A 10 -8.95 5.35 -9.26
N ALA A 11 -8.85 5.79 -8.00
CA ALA A 11 -8.32 7.08 -7.60
C ALA A 11 -6.87 7.32 -8.07
N TRP A 12 -6.07 6.26 -8.19
CA TRP A 12 -4.70 6.37 -8.70
C TRP A 12 -4.66 6.88 -10.15
N TRP A 13 -5.67 6.54 -10.94
CA TRP A 13 -5.75 6.89 -12.37
C TRP A 13 -6.50 8.19 -12.64
N GLU A 14 -6.94 8.89 -11.60
CA GLU A 14 -7.53 10.22 -11.76
C GLU A 14 -6.50 11.19 -12.35
N LYS A 15 -6.99 12.14 -13.17
CA LYS A 15 -6.13 13.07 -13.91
C LYS A 15 -5.20 13.85 -12.97
N GLU A 16 -5.73 14.27 -11.83
CA GLU A 16 -5.01 15.05 -10.82
C GLU A 16 -3.93 14.21 -10.14
N ALA A 17 -4.23 12.96 -9.79
CA ALA A 17 -3.26 12.03 -9.21
C ALA A 17 -2.10 11.75 -10.18
N GLN A 18 -2.39 11.45 -11.44
CA GLN A 18 -1.35 11.22 -12.46
C GLN A 18 -0.55 12.49 -12.78
N ALA A 19 -1.19 13.67 -12.81
CA ALA A 19 -0.50 14.94 -12.97
C ALA A 19 0.46 15.22 -11.80
N TYR A 20 0.05 14.91 -10.57
CA TYR A 20 0.92 15.01 -9.40
C TYR A 20 2.09 14.04 -9.47
N ILE A 21 1.85 12.75 -9.76
CA ILE A 21 2.92 11.74 -9.92
C ILE A 21 3.92 12.18 -11.00
N ALA A 22 3.42 12.73 -12.11
CA ALA A 22 4.27 13.25 -13.18
C ALA A 22 5.09 14.47 -12.75
N SER A 23 4.50 15.43 -12.02
CA SER A 23 5.22 16.62 -11.53
C SER A 23 6.35 16.29 -10.56
N ARG A 24 6.28 15.13 -9.89
CA ARG A 24 7.33 14.58 -9.02
C ARG A 24 8.40 13.78 -9.76
N GLY A 25 8.30 13.62 -11.08
CA GLY A 25 9.26 12.86 -11.90
C GLY A 25 9.07 11.35 -11.85
N PHE A 26 7.89 10.87 -11.45
CA PHE A 26 7.61 9.45 -11.22
C PHE A 26 6.66 8.82 -12.24
N LYS A 27 6.27 9.55 -13.29
CA LYS A 27 5.32 9.10 -14.32
C LYS A 27 5.65 7.70 -14.85
N ASP A 28 6.90 7.48 -15.24
CA ASP A 28 7.35 6.25 -15.89
C ASP A 28 7.95 5.23 -14.93
N ARG A 29 7.83 5.46 -13.61
CA ARG A 29 8.37 4.56 -12.58
C ARG A 29 7.33 3.62 -12.01
N GLN A 30 6.16 3.46 -12.63
CA GLN A 30 5.07 2.63 -12.11
C GLN A 30 5.16 1.19 -12.62
N LEU A 31 5.10 0.21 -11.71
CA LEU A 31 5.02 -1.20 -12.05
C LEU A 31 3.62 -1.53 -12.59
N ARG A 32 3.54 -1.96 -13.85
CA ARG A 32 2.29 -2.19 -14.57
C ARG A 32 2.31 -3.54 -15.27
N ALA A 33 1.13 -4.10 -15.52
CA ALA A 33 0.96 -5.20 -16.44
C ALA A 33 1.57 -4.84 -17.80
N TRP A 34 2.42 -5.73 -18.34
CA TRP A 34 3.19 -5.48 -19.55
C TRP A 34 2.91 -6.52 -20.63
N GLY A 35 3.20 -6.19 -21.89
CA GLY A 35 3.05 -7.09 -23.02
C GLY A 35 1.59 -7.48 -23.26
N SER A 36 1.30 -8.77 -23.36
CA SER A 36 -0.05 -9.30 -23.57
C SER A 36 -0.82 -9.58 -22.27
N VAL A 37 -0.22 -9.34 -21.10
CA VAL A 37 -0.86 -9.59 -19.80
C VAL A 37 -2.13 -8.74 -19.69
N ASN A 38 -3.24 -9.38 -19.35
CA ASN A 38 -4.58 -8.76 -19.22
C ASN A 38 -5.14 -8.09 -20.49
N LYS A 39 -4.56 -8.36 -21.67
CA LYS A 39 -5.04 -7.79 -22.94
C LYS A 39 -6.49 -8.21 -23.20
N GLY A 40 -7.33 -7.23 -23.56
CA GLY A 40 -8.77 -7.44 -23.76
C GLY A 40 -9.61 -7.33 -22.48
N THR A 41 -8.98 -7.07 -21.32
CA THR A 41 -9.69 -6.78 -20.06
C THR A 41 -9.51 -5.32 -19.67
N ARG A 42 -10.31 -4.84 -18.69
CA ARG A 42 -10.13 -3.51 -18.10
C ARG A 42 -8.79 -3.31 -17.36
N TYR A 43 -8.04 -4.38 -17.14
CA TYR A 43 -6.76 -4.38 -16.42
C TYR A 43 -5.54 -4.41 -17.35
N TYR A 44 -5.73 -4.18 -18.65
CA TYR A 44 -4.63 -4.05 -19.58
C TYR A 44 -3.81 -2.79 -19.25
N HIS A 45 -2.49 -2.94 -19.06
CA HIS A 45 -1.59 -1.88 -18.58
C HIS A 45 -1.92 -1.27 -17.20
N SER A 46 -2.82 -1.90 -16.44
CA SER A 46 -3.09 -1.48 -15.06
C SER A 46 -1.87 -1.74 -14.17
N LEU A 47 -1.87 -1.12 -12.99
CA LEU A 47 -1.02 -1.58 -11.90
C LEU A 47 -1.28 -3.08 -11.65
N VAL A 48 -0.24 -3.78 -11.22
CA VAL A 48 -0.37 -5.15 -10.72
C VAL A 48 -1.13 -5.09 -9.38
N GLY A 49 -2.46 -5.19 -9.46
CA GLY A 49 -3.34 -5.08 -8.29
C GLY A 49 -3.39 -6.35 -7.46
N ASN A 50 -3.91 -6.20 -6.23
CA ASN A 50 -4.16 -7.26 -5.25
C ASN A 50 -2.91 -7.96 -4.70
N ARG A 51 -1.89 -7.16 -4.38
CA ARG A 51 -0.67 -7.57 -3.68
C ARG A 51 -0.38 -6.60 -2.54
N PRO A 52 -1.21 -6.57 -1.49
CA PRO A 52 -0.97 -5.69 -0.34
C PRO A 52 0.43 -5.89 0.26
N GLU A 53 0.99 -7.10 0.18
CA GLU A 53 2.35 -7.44 0.62
C GLU A 53 3.45 -6.66 -0.15
N MET A 54 3.17 -6.22 -1.38
CA MET A 54 4.08 -5.43 -2.21
C MET A 54 3.89 -3.92 -2.03
N CYS A 55 2.93 -3.49 -1.22
CA CYS A 55 2.67 -2.10 -0.90
C CYS A 55 3.04 -1.86 0.57
N PRO A 56 4.22 -1.28 0.88
CA PRO A 56 4.62 -1.01 2.26
C PRO A 56 3.57 -0.28 3.08
N LEU A 57 2.81 0.60 2.41
CA LEU A 57 1.73 1.36 3.01
C LEU A 57 0.62 0.44 3.57
N ASP A 58 0.16 -0.49 2.74
CA ASP A 58 -0.92 -1.42 3.07
C ASP A 58 -0.44 -2.59 3.94
N ALA A 59 0.80 -3.03 3.74
CA ALA A 59 1.40 -4.14 4.48
C ALA A 59 1.66 -3.81 5.95
N HIS A 60 2.24 -2.63 6.24
CA HIS A 60 2.71 -2.32 7.60
C HIS A 60 2.45 -0.88 8.04
N LEU A 61 2.67 0.10 7.17
CA LEU A 61 2.74 1.51 7.61
C LEU A 61 1.38 2.08 8.04
N PHE A 62 0.26 1.58 7.50
CA PHE A 62 -1.06 1.95 8.01
C PHE A 62 -1.33 1.38 9.41
N ALA A 63 -0.80 0.20 9.75
CA ALA A 63 -0.87 -0.32 11.10
C ALA A 63 -0.05 0.55 12.07
N ASP A 64 1.15 0.97 11.66
CA ASP A 64 1.99 1.91 12.41
C ASP A 64 1.26 3.25 12.64
N LEU A 65 0.62 3.79 11.61
CA LEU A 65 -0.20 5.00 11.74
C LEU A 65 -1.35 4.80 12.72
N LYS A 66 -2.12 3.71 12.58
CA LYS A 66 -3.27 3.44 13.45
C LYS A 66 -2.85 3.35 14.91
N ASN A 67 -1.75 2.66 15.19
CA ASN A 67 -1.19 2.56 16.54
C ASN A 67 -0.74 3.93 17.07
N ALA A 68 -0.12 4.75 16.21
CA ALA A 68 0.29 6.10 16.58
C ALA A 68 -0.91 7.01 16.89
N VAL A 69 -1.96 6.96 16.07
CA VAL A 69 -3.23 7.69 16.29
C VAL A 69 -3.82 7.31 17.65
N LEU A 70 -3.99 6.01 17.90
CA LEU A 70 -4.54 5.52 19.17
C LEU A 70 -3.71 5.97 20.37
N LYS A 71 -2.38 5.90 20.25
CA LYS A 71 -1.46 6.37 21.30
C LYS A 71 -1.63 7.86 21.55
N HIS A 72 -1.70 8.70 20.52
CA HIS A 72 -1.89 10.14 20.67
C HIS A 72 -3.24 10.50 21.31
N VAL A 73 -4.31 9.80 20.94
CA VAL A 73 -5.64 9.98 21.55
C VAL A 73 -5.61 9.62 23.03
N VAL A 74 -5.02 8.48 23.39
CA VAL A 74 -4.91 8.06 24.81
C VAL A 74 -4.04 9.02 25.61
N MET A 75 -2.88 9.44 25.08
CA MET A 75 -1.98 10.35 25.79
C MET A 75 -2.57 11.74 26.02
N THR A 76 -3.56 12.14 25.21
CA THR A 76 -4.15 13.49 25.27
C THR A 76 -5.59 13.50 25.78
N CYS A 77 -6.12 12.34 26.22
CA CYS A 77 -7.52 12.22 26.63
C CYS A 77 -7.87 13.03 27.88
N GLY A 78 -6.88 13.30 28.74
CA GLY A 78 -7.04 14.11 29.96
C GLY A 78 -6.95 15.63 29.75
N LEU A 79 -6.63 16.10 28.54
CA LEU A 79 -6.67 17.53 28.21
C LEU A 79 -8.10 17.99 28.04
N ASP A 80 -8.38 19.29 28.20
CA ASP A 80 -9.71 19.85 27.91
C ASP A 80 -10.17 19.53 26.49
N LEU A 81 -11.48 19.42 26.30
CA LEU A 81 -12.05 19.13 24.99
C LEU A 81 -11.66 20.18 23.95
N ASP A 82 -11.54 21.45 24.33
CA ASP A 82 -11.19 22.53 23.40
C ASP A 82 -9.68 22.74 23.24
N ASN A 83 -8.86 21.93 23.91
CA ASN A 83 -7.41 22.05 23.82
C ASN A 83 -6.92 21.62 22.43
N GLU A 84 -6.22 22.51 21.71
CA GLU A 84 -5.68 22.23 20.37
C GLU A 84 -4.72 21.03 20.34
N LYS A 85 -4.02 20.77 21.46
CA LYS A 85 -3.09 19.63 21.57
C LYS A 85 -3.83 18.30 21.73
N ARG A 86 -5.13 18.31 22.05
CA ARG A 86 -5.95 17.10 22.19
C ARG A 86 -6.22 16.47 20.82
N PHE A 87 -5.94 15.19 20.72
CA PHE A 87 -6.34 14.37 19.57
C PHE A 87 -7.74 13.83 19.81
N LYS A 88 -8.56 13.84 18.75
CA LYS A 88 -9.98 13.50 18.81
C LYS A 88 -10.37 12.57 17.67
N MET A 89 -11.36 11.73 17.92
CA MET A 89 -11.93 10.81 16.93
C MET A 89 -13.47 10.75 17.04
N GLY A 90 -14.11 11.75 17.64
CA GLY A 90 -15.55 11.75 17.88
C GLY A 90 -16.36 12.01 16.61
N THR A 91 -15.78 12.71 15.64
CA THR A 91 -16.38 12.95 14.32
C THR A 91 -15.44 12.58 13.18
N PRO A 92 -15.94 12.35 11.95
CA PRO A 92 -15.09 12.09 10.78
C PRO A 92 -14.09 13.22 10.51
N ARG A 93 -14.47 14.48 10.78
CA ARG A 93 -13.58 15.63 10.62
C ARG A 93 -12.44 15.59 11.63
N GLU A 94 -12.75 15.36 12.90
CA GLU A 94 -11.74 15.21 13.96
C GLU A 94 -10.79 14.05 13.69
N LEU A 95 -11.32 12.91 13.22
CA LEU A 95 -10.49 11.77 12.84
C LEU A 95 -9.57 12.12 11.68
N SER A 96 -10.06 12.82 10.65
CA SER A 96 -9.24 13.29 9.52
C SER A 96 -8.12 14.23 9.96
N ASP A 97 -8.42 15.19 10.85
CA ASP A 97 -7.43 16.12 11.41
C ASP A 97 -6.38 15.37 12.26
N THR A 98 -6.81 14.40 13.06
CA THR A 98 -5.95 13.51 13.84
C THR A 98 -5.03 12.68 12.94
N LEU A 99 -5.56 12.10 11.85
CA LEU A 99 -4.78 11.34 10.88
C LEU A 99 -3.73 12.23 10.22
N ARG A 100 -4.12 13.42 9.73
CA ARG A 100 -3.19 14.39 9.11
C ARG A 100 -2.08 14.80 10.07
N ARG A 101 -2.41 15.12 11.33
CA ARG A 101 -1.42 15.48 12.36
C ARG A 101 -0.50 14.32 12.71
N THR A 102 -1.00 13.09 12.68
CA THR A 102 -0.17 11.92 12.98
C THR A 102 0.78 11.61 11.82
N TRP A 103 0.34 11.82 10.58
CA TRP A 103 1.15 11.57 9.37
C TRP A 103 2.43 12.43 9.31
N THR A 104 2.45 13.58 9.98
CA THR A 104 3.66 14.44 10.03
C THR A 104 4.71 13.95 11.02
N VAL A 105 4.38 12.98 11.88
CA VAL A 105 5.27 12.44 12.92
C VAL A 105 5.50 10.93 12.81
N LYS A 106 4.53 10.18 12.27
CA LYS A 106 4.59 8.73 12.09
C LYS A 106 3.89 8.31 10.79
N PRO A 107 4.43 7.29 10.08
CA PRO A 107 5.69 6.58 10.35
C PRO A 107 6.93 7.48 10.12
N THR A 108 8.06 7.13 10.74
CA THR A 108 9.32 7.88 10.55
C THR A 108 9.97 7.54 9.21
N PRO A 109 10.82 8.42 8.64
CA PRO A 109 11.54 8.12 7.41
C PRO A 109 12.31 6.79 7.46
N ASP A 110 12.98 6.50 8.57
CA ASP A 110 13.72 5.24 8.75
C ASP A 110 12.81 4.01 8.72
N ARG A 111 11.61 4.11 9.33
CA ARG A 111 10.62 3.03 9.33
C ARG A 111 10.05 2.79 7.92
N ILE A 112 9.80 3.87 7.17
CA ILE A 112 9.37 3.79 5.77
C ILE A 112 10.48 3.12 4.94
N ALA A 113 11.74 3.51 5.12
CA ALA A 113 12.87 2.93 4.42
C ALA A 113 13.03 1.44 4.73
N GLU A 114 12.94 1.05 6.00
CA GLU A 114 12.98 -0.36 6.42
C GLU A 114 11.93 -1.20 5.69
N ASP A 115 10.70 -0.70 5.58
CA ASP A 115 9.62 -1.43 4.92
C ASP A 115 9.80 -1.52 3.40
N ILE A 116 10.29 -0.46 2.77
CA ILE A 116 10.68 -0.48 1.35
C ILE A 116 11.79 -1.50 1.10
N LEU A 117 12.77 -1.59 2.01
CA LEU A 117 13.90 -2.51 1.89
C LEU A 117 13.51 -3.99 2.09
N ARG A 118 12.31 -4.29 2.58
CA ARG A 118 11.78 -5.66 2.67
C ARG A 118 11.25 -6.21 1.35
N ILE A 119 10.89 -5.32 0.40
CA ILE A 119 10.27 -5.69 -0.87
C ILE A 119 11.02 -6.83 -1.60
N PRO A 120 12.37 -6.82 -1.73
CA PRO A 120 13.08 -7.92 -2.38
C PRO A 120 12.80 -9.28 -1.73
N SER A 121 12.85 -9.36 -0.40
CA SER A 121 12.56 -10.60 0.33
C SER A 121 11.09 -11.02 0.20
N THR A 122 10.16 -10.07 0.11
CA THR A 122 8.75 -10.37 -0.14
C THR A 122 8.55 -10.93 -1.55
N VAL A 123 9.25 -10.40 -2.55
CA VAL A 123 9.24 -10.95 -3.92
C VAL A 123 9.73 -12.39 -3.94
N ASP A 124 10.83 -12.69 -3.25
CA ASP A 124 11.36 -14.05 -3.17
C ASP A 124 10.31 -15.01 -2.58
N LYS A 125 9.66 -14.64 -1.48
CA LYS A 125 8.56 -15.43 -0.89
C LYS A 125 7.40 -15.63 -1.86
N ILE A 126 6.99 -14.60 -2.60
CA ILE A 126 5.90 -14.72 -3.58
C ILE A 126 6.29 -15.72 -4.68
N ILE A 127 7.54 -15.69 -5.16
CA ILE A 127 8.04 -16.63 -6.16
C ILE A 127 8.04 -18.05 -5.61
N GLU A 128 8.52 -18.26 -4.39
CA GLU A 128 8.50 -19.58 -3.70
C GLU A 128 7.08 -20.14 -3.57
N HIS A 129 6.09 -19.27 -3.35
CA HIS A 129 4.69 -19.65 -3.26
C HIS A 129 3.99 -19.71 -4.63
N GLY A 130 4.73 -19.70 -5.73
CA GLY A 130 4.18 -19.80 -7.09
C GLY A 130 3.29 -18.62 -7.48
N GLY A 131 3.51 -17.44 -6.90
CA GLY A 131 2.60 -16.32 -7.03
C GLY A 131 1.31 -16.50 -6.22
N GLY A 132 1.27 -17.39 -5.23
CA GLY A 132 0.14 -17.55 -4.31
C GLY A 132 0.07 -16.46 -3.23
N ILE A 133 -0.84 -16.64 -2.27
CA ILE A 133 -0.86 -15.89 -1.02
C ILE A 133 0.28 -16.42 -0.14
N VAL A 134 1.09 -15.53 0.42
CA VAL A 134 2.09 -15.89 1.43
C VAL A 134 1.41 -15.84 2.81
N PRO A 135 1.22 -16.98 3.51
CA PRO A 135 0.42 -17.04 4.74
C PRO A 135 0.86 -16.06 5.84
N ASP A 136 2.18 -15.85 5.97
CA ASP A 136 2.77 -14.96 6.98
C ASP A 136 2.72 -13.47 6.60
N GLU A 137 2.38 -13.14 5.35
CA GLU A 137 2.21 -11.77 4.84
C GLU A 137 0.71 -11.43 4.66
N ALA A 138 -0.18 -12.42 4.80
CA ALA A 138 -1.62 -12.31 4.55
C ALA A 138 -2.42 -11.61 5.67
N GLY A 139 -1.75 -10.98 6.64
CA GLY A 139 -2.37 -10.25 7.74
C GLY A 139 -3.18 -9.01 7.30
N CYS A 140 -3.09 -8.61 6.04
CA CYS A 140 -3.83 -7.48 5.48
C CYS A 140 -5.17 -7.97 4.89
N THR A 141 -6.26 -7.69 5.61
CA THR A 141 -7.63 -8.09 5.26
C THR A 141 -8.06 -7.54 3.90
N GLY A 142 -7.96 -8.39 2.89
CA GLY A 142 -8.43 -8.17 1.53
C GLY A 142 -8.44 -9.49 0.76
N THR A 143 -9.21 -10.46 1.25
CA THR A 143 -9.25 -11.83 0.73
C THR A 143 -9.52 -11.84 -0.80
N PRO A 144 -8.60 -12.33 -1.64
CA PRO A 144 -8.99 -12.88 -2.93
C PRO A 144 -9.73 -14.18 -2.62
N LYS A 145 -10.99 -14.29 -3.06
CA LYS A 145 -11.69 -15.58 -3.09
C LYS A 145 -10.74 -16.58 -3.75
N ILE A 146 -10.52 -17.72 -3.09
CA ILE A 146 -9.85 -18.89 -3.65
C ILE A 146 -10.61 -19.21 -4.95
N LEU A 147 -10.07 -18.78 -6.08
CA LEU A 147 -10.48 -19.28 -7.39
C LEU A 147 -9.73 -20.59 -7.53
N THR A 148 -10.48 -21.67 -7.30
CA THR A 148 -10.05 -23.05 -7.43
C THR A 148 -9.25 -23.27 -8.71
N GLU A 149 -8.13 -23.96 -8.54
CA GLU A 149 -7.22 -24.53 -9.53
C GLU A 149 -7.82 -24.71 -10.93
N SER A 150 -7.26 -24.01 -11.92
CA SER A 150 -7.19 -24.51 -13.31
C SER A 150 -6.49 -23.55 -14.27
N HIS A 151 -6.25 -22.29 -13.91
CA HIS A 151 -5.72 -21.33 -14.87
C HIS A 151 -4.74 -20.39 -14.18
N TYR A 152 -3.45 -20.70 -14.08
CA TYR A 152 -2.41 -19.68 -14.31
C TYR A 152 -1.05 -20.36 -14.58
N PHE A 153 -0.66 -20.33 -15.86
CA PHE A 153 0.69 -20.14 -16.41
C PHE A 153 1.82 -21.12 -16.06
N SER A 154 1.96 -22.12 -16.92
CA SER A 154 3.26 -22.60 -17.37
C SER A 154 3.92 -21.56 -18.29
N ARG A 155 4.98 -20.88 -17.82
CA ARG A 155 6.17 -20.52 -18.63
C ARG A 155 7.20 -19.79 -17.75
N PRO A 156 8.48 -20.20 -17.79
CA PRO A 156 9.54 -19.57 -17.02
C PRO A 156 9.85 -18.17 -17.57
N VAL A 157 9.94 -17.19 -16.69
CA VAL A 157 10.47 -15.86 -17.02
C VAL A 157 11.99 -15.96 -16.99
N HIS A 158 12.62 -16.03 -18.17
CA HIS A 158 14.04 -15.78 -18.30
C HIS A 158 14.30 -14.28 -18.18
N VAL A 159 15.13 -13.91 -17.20
CA VAL A 159 15.63 -12.55 -17.01
C VAL A 159 16.96 -12.46 -17.78
N HIS A 160 17.03 -11.56 -18.76
CA HIS A 160 18.27 -11.09 -19.39
C HIS A 160 18.54 -9.65 -18.96
#